data_AF-A0A956FT81-F1
#
_entry.id   AF-A0A956FT81-F1
#
_cell.length_a   1.000
_cell.length_b   1.000
_cell.length_c   1.000
_cell.angle_alpha   90.00
_cell.angle_beta   90.00
_cell.angle_gamma   90.00
#
_symmetry.space_group_name_H-M   'P 1'
#
loop_
_entity.id
_entity.type
_entity.pdbx_description
1 polymer ?
#
loop_
_entity_poly.entity_id
_entity_poly.type
_entity_poly.pdbx_seq_one_letter_code
_entity_poly.pdbx_strand_id
1 'polypeptide(L)'
;MRRACSIGLLSVFAVAAASLGCTPAPPQTSASASATGETSTSTGETETSSGTTAPETTSGSSSTGDTGQTTQPPLPECGDGVVGGGEQCDDGNGSNNDACTVTCVAASCGDGLVWEGMEECDDGNLENDDGCLEDCTPNVCGDGYVNLGVEQCDDGNDINDDDCTNACKLHVPGCGNGILDEGETCDDGNFDDTDDCTTECQPNVCGDGHVHAELEECDDANQNDNDGCYSDCTLNVCGDGILNEGVEECDDANGDDSDECPASCLFAFCGDGYLHEGFEKCDAGEANEDDLYNGCATDCTPNAGCGDGVVQADEGEQCDDGNTESNDGCSATCALEAAPECQEPILLEEPDRNVLFNDGMGGVTECDKTGGSWYRLSGGAGSQMPTTPPEIYACGTDAPGWLNGEHPQVVDGAVDRQVCFHWKGDTCSLDVTIKVRNCGDFYIYKLPDPPDSCLRYCGE
;
A
#
# COMPACT_ATOMS: atom_id res chain seq x y z
N MET A 1 -25.40 37.27 -45.96
CA MET A 1 -26.14 38.55 -46.08
C MET A 1 -26.86 38.80 -44.77
N ARG A 2 -26.48 39.85 -44.02
CA ARG A 2 -27.08 40.17 -42.72
C ARG A 2 -28.53 40.65 -42.90
N ARG A 3 -29.48 40.05 -42.19
CA ARG A 3 -30.78 40.64 -41.85
C ARG A 3 -31.09 40.35 -40.39
N ALA A 4 -31.25 41.43 -39.62
CA ALA A 4 -31.73 41.41 -38.26
C ALA A 4 -33.23 41.04 -38.22
N CYS A 5 -33.66 40.36 -37.16
CA CYS A 5 -35.06 40.38 -36.75
C CYS A 5 -35.19 40.32 -35.22
N SER A 6 -36.20 41.03 -34.76
CA SER A 6 -36.51 41.45 -33.39
C SER A 6 -36.84 40.32 -32.41
N ILE A 7 -36.52 40.64 -31.15
CA ILE A 7 -36.98 40.01 -29.91
C ILE A 7 -38.51 39.96 -29.86
N GLY A 8 -39.05 38.77 -29.58
CA GLY A 8 -40.42 38.55 -29.17
C GLY A 8 -40.45 37.71 -27.89
N LEU A 9 -40.86 38.32 -26.78
CA LEU A 9 -41.24 37.60 -25.57
C LEU A 9 -42.49 36.76 -25.86
N LEU A 10 -42.43 35.46 -25.55
CA LEU A 10 -43.62 34.70 -25.22
C LEU A 10 -43.34 33.68 -24.12
N SER A 11 -44.32 33.60 -23.25
CA SER A 11 -44.33 33.05 -21.92
C SER A 11 -44.66 31.56 -21.88
N VAL A 12 -44.25 30.92 -20.77
CA VAL A 12 -44.79 29.66 -20.18
C VAL A 12 -44.40 28.37 -20.89
N PHE A 13 -43.54 27.58 -20.24
CA PHE A 13 -43.89 26.24 -19.76
C PHE A 13 -42.93 25.85 -18.63
N ALA A 14 -43.48 25.73 -17.42
CA ALA A 14 -42.81 25.07 -16.31
C ALA A 14 -42.70 23.58 -16.64
N VAL A 15 -41.48 23.07 -16.71
CA VAL A 15 -41.20 21.64 -16.66
C VAL A 15 -40.33 21.41 -15.43
N ALA A 16 -40.86 20.59 -14.54
CA ALA A 16 -40.21 20.18 -13.31
C ALA A 16 -38.86 19.54 -13.60
N ALA A 17 -37.80 20.10 -13.04
CA ALA A 17 -36.51 19.43 -12.93
C ALA A 17 -36.66 18.31 -11.89
N ALA A 18 -36.71 17.07 -12.36
CA ALA A 18 -36.42 15.91 -11.53
C ALA A 18 -34.91 15.90 -11.28
N SER A 19 -34.52 16.25 -10.06
CA SER A 19 -33.16 16.07 -9.56
C SER A 19 -32.89 14.57 -9.37
N LEU A 20 -32.19 13.93 -10.32
CA LEU A 20 -31.47 12.69 -10.03
C LEU A 20 -30.19 13.08 -9.28
N GLY A 21 -30.27 13.05 -7.95
CA GLY A 21 -29.08 13.02 -7.10
C GLY A 21 -28.51 11.61 -7.13
N CYS A 22 -27.33 11.46 -7.72
CA CYS A 22 -26.51 10.27 -7.54
C CYS A 22 -25.53 10.59 -6.41
N THR A 23 -25.86 10.17 -5.18
CA THR A 23 -24.92 10.13 -4.06
C THR A 23 -24.28 8.74 -4.03
N PRO A 24 -22.94 8.61 -4.00
CA PRO A 24 -22.30 7.31 -3.82
C PRO A 24 -22.55 6.80 -2.39
N ALA A 25 -23.02 5.55 -2.30
CA ALA A 25 -23.23 4.84 -1.05
C ALA A 25 -21.89 4.33 -0.48
N PRO A 26 -21.70 4.36 0.86
CA PRO A 26 -20.48 3.84 1.48
C PRO A 26 -20.45 2.30 1.49
N PRO A 27 -19.26 1.68 1.43
CA PRO A 27 -19.12 0.23 1.38
C PRO A 27 -19.55 -0.42 2.70
N GLN A 28 -20.44 -1.43 2.59
CA GLN A 28 -20.86 -2.29 3.68
C GLN A 28 -19.73 -3.25 4.04
N THR A 29 -19.08 -3.00 5.17
CA THR A 29 -18.18 -3.94 5.85
C THR A 29 -18.99 -5.11 6.40
N SER A 30 -18.82 -6.30 5.83
CA SER A 30 -19.30 -7.55 6.44
C SER A 30 -18.21 -8.11 7.35
N ALA A 31 -18.17 -7.62 8.59
CA ALA A 31 -17.45 -8.28 9.68
C ALA A 31 -18.39 -9.32 10.31
N SER A 32 -18.09 -10.60 10.14
CA SER A 32 -18.65 -11.65 11.00
C SER A 32 -17.62 -11.98 12.07
N ALA A 33 -17.89 -11.47 13.28
CA ALA A 33 -17.10 -11.71 14.46
C ALA A 33 -17.26 -13.15 14.93
N SER A 34 -16.11 -13.81 15.05
CA SER A 34 -15.91 -15.04 15.82
C SER A 34 -16.00 -14.71 17.31
N ALA A 35 -16.84 -15.44 18.06
CA ALA A 35 -16.76 -15.50 19.51
C ALA A 35 -17.27 -16.85 20.04
N THR A 36 -16.34 -17.59 20.65
CA THR A 36 -16.44 -18.34 21.93
C THR A 36 -17.66 -19.24 22.14
N GLY A 37 -17.55 -20.55 22.35
CA GLY A 37 -16.61 -21.21 23.27
C GLY A 37 -17.29 -21.44 24.64
N GLU A 38 -18.00 -22.55 24.79
CA GLU A 38 -18.31 -23.15 26.10
C GLU A 38 -17.76 -24.59 26.16
N THR A 39 -16.59 -24.68 26.79
CA THR A 39 -16.13 -25.64 27.80
C THR A 39 -16.93 -26.94 28.00
N SER A 40 -16.25 -28.08 27.90
CA SER A 40 -16.07 -28.98 29.06
C SER A 40 -14.92 -29.97 28.86
N THR A 41 -13.90 -29.74 29.67
CA THR A 41 -12.71 -30.53 29.99
C THR A 41 -13.05 -31.93 30.50
N SER A 42 -12.27 -32.96 30.14
CA SER A 42 -11.18 -33.52 30.98
C SER A 42 -10.93 -35.02 30.72
N THR A 43 -9.63 -35.36 30.60
CA THR A 43 -8.93 -36.61 31.04
C THR A 43 -9.40 -37.94 30.44
N GLY A 44 -8.56 -38.88 30.02
CA GLY A 44 -7.17 -39.18 30.35
C GLY A 44 -7.04 -40.72 30.36
N GLU A 45 -6.00 -41.21 29.68
CA GLU A 45 -5.27 -42.47 29.92
C GLU A 45 -5.97 -43.85 29.80
N THR A 46 -5.49 -44.59 28.77
CA THR A 46 -4.83 -45.93 28.79
C THR A 46 -5.51 -47.18 29.39
N GLU A 47 -5.18 -48.32 28.75
CA GLU A 47 -5.10 -49.72 29.23
C GLU A 47 -6.15 -50.74 28.73
N THR A 48 -5.64 -51.68 27.91
CA THR A 48 -5.58 -53.14 28.16
C THR A 48 -6.86 -54.01 28.10
N SER A 49 -6.82 -54.89 27.08
CA SER A 49 -7.02 -56.35 27.07
C SER A 49 -7.97 -57.07 28.05
N SER A 50 -8.69 -58.02 27.44
CA SER A 50 -9.20 -59.32 27.96
C SER A 50 -10.59 -59.37 28.59
N GLY A 51 -11.36 -60.40 28.17
CA GLY A 51 -12.35 -61.02 29.05
C GLY A 51 -13.65 -61.56 28.42
N THR A 52 -13.55 -62.68 27.70
CA THR A 52 -14.35 -63.92 27.86
C THR A 52 -15.88 -63.86 28.06
N THR A 53 -16.65 -64.62 27.25
CA THR A 53 -17.41 -65.81 27.70
C THR A 53 -18.21 -66.46 26.56
N ALA A 54 -17.95 -67.76 26.34
CA ALA A 54 -18.87 -68.71 25.71
C ALA A 54 -19.23 -69.79 26.75
N PRO A 55 -20.47 -70.31 26.80
CA PRO A 55 -20.81 -71.41 27.70
C PRO A 55 -20.65 -72.77 27.02
N GLU A 56 -20.08 -73.71 27.78
CA GLU A 56 -20.03 -75.15 27.49
C GLU A 56 -21.38 -75.82 27.76
N THR A 57 -21.69 -76.89 26.99
CA THR A 57 -22.47 -78.03 27.51
C THR A 57 -21.94 -79.37 27.02
N THR A 58 -21.67 -80.23 28.01
CA THR A 58 -21.95 -81.68 28.11
C THR A 58 -21.00 -82.73 27.50
N SER A 59 -20.03 -83.11 28.34
CA SER A 59 -19.64 -84.45 28.84
C SER A 59 -20.44 -85.69 28.40
N GLY A 60 -19.73 -86.82 28.21
CA GLY A 60 -20.32 -88.15 28.35
C GLY A 60 -19.52 -89.36 27.85
N SER A 61 -18.45 -89.75 28.56
CA SER A 61 -17.72 -91.03 28.42
C SER A 61 -18.61 -92.28 28.45
N SER A 62 -18.21 -93.35 27.73
CA SER A 62 -17.77 -94.62 28.37
C SER A 62 -17.69 -95.83 27.41
N SER A 63 -16.47 -96.39 27.36
CA SER A 63 -16.10 -97.82 27.41
C SER A 63 -16.89 -98.88 26.61
N THR A 64 -16.18 -99.44 25.63
CA THR A 64 -15.85 -100.88 25.48
C THR A 64 -16.78 -101.92 26.13
N GLY A 65 -17.36 -102.77 25.26
CA GLY A 65 -17.99 -104.04 25.66
C GLY A 65 -18.47 -104.88 24.47
N ASP A 66 -17.54 -105.68 23.92
CA ASP A 66 -17.74 -107.08 23.52
C ASP A 66 -18.31 -107.49 22.12
N THR A 67 -17.55 -108.45 21.55
CA THR A 67 -17.81 -109.51 20.55
C THR A 67 -18.51 -109.26 19.21
N GLY A 68 -17.82 -109.64 18.11
CA GLY A 68 -18.48 -110.27 16.95
C GLY A 68 -18.11 -109.75 15.56
N GLN A 69 -17.14 -110.41 14.93
CA GLN A 69 -16.76 -110.37 13.51
C GLN A 69 -17.92 -110.30 12.50
N THR A 70 -17.86 -109.37 11.55
CA THR A 70 -18.17 -109.61 10.11
C THR A 70 -17.46 -108.56 9.25
N THR A 71 -16.53 -109.00 8.41
CA THR A 71 -15.79 -108.18 7.45
C THR A 71 -16.63 -107.93 6.20
N GLN A 72 -17.15 -106.72 6.04
CA GLN A 72 -17.50 -106.11 4.76
C GLN A 72 -16.26 -105.32 4.29
N PRO A 73 -15.89 -105.29 3.00
CA PRO A 73 -14.86 -104.36 2.54
C PRO A 73 -15.27 -102.93 2.92
N PRO A 74 -14.35 -102.08 3.41
CA PRO A 74 -14.67 -100.69 3.73
C PRO A 74 -15.25 -100.00 2.50
N LEU A 75 -16.27 -99.16 2.70
CA LEU A 75 -16.65 -98.20 1.67
C LEU A 75 -15.41 -97.31 1.40
N PRO A 76 -15.16 -96.90 0.14
CA PRO A 76 -14.08 -95.95 -0.13
C PRO A 76 -14.28 -94.69 0.72
N GLU A 77 -13.24 -94.31 1.48
CA GLU A 77 -13.19 -93.10 2.30
C GLU A 77 -12.27 -92.10 1.61
N CYS A 78 -12.80 -90.93 1.28
CA CYS A 78 -12.04 -89.89 0.62
C CYS A 78 -10.96 -89.29 1.53
N GLY A 79 -9.74 -89.15 1.02
CA GLY A 79 -8.59 -88.56 1.70
C GLY A 79 -7.66 -89.58 2.36
N ASP A 80 -7.70 -90.86 1.94
CA ASP A 80 -6.87 -91.94 2.49
C ASP A 80 -5.56 -92.19 1.70
N GLY A 81 -5.38 -91.45 0.61
CA GLY A 81 -4.24 -91.50 -0.30
C GLY A 81 -4.39 -92.53 -1.41
N VAL A 82 -5.57 -93.15 -1.58
CA VAL A 82 -5.80 -94.23 -2.54
C VAL A 82 -7.10 -94.01 -3.31
N VAL A 83 -6.98 -93.67 -4.60
CA VAL A 83 -8.14 -93.55 -5.50
C VAL A 83 -8.91 -94.88 -5.62
N GLY A 84 -10.07 -94.93 -4.98
CA GLY A 84 -10.98 -96.06 -4.91
C GLY A 84 -12.04 -96.10 -6.00
N GLY A 85 -12.95 -97.08 -5.90
CA GLY A 85 -14.05 -97.24 -6.86
C GLY A 85 -15.15 -96.20 -6.65
N GLY A 86 -15.10 -95.10 -7.41
CA GLY A 86 -16.09 -94.02 -7.37
C GLY A 86 -15.49 -92.62 -7.15
N GLU A 87 -14.20 -92.54 -6.82
CA GLU A 87 -13.45 -91.31 -6.61
C GLU A 87 -12.76 -90.86 -7.90
N GLN A 88 -12.69 -89.56 -8.14
CA GLN A 88 -11.98 -88.98 -9.29
C GLN A 88 -10.52 -88.66 -8.96
N CYS A 89 -10.24 -88.37 -7.70
CA CYS A 89 -8.92 -88.08 -7.12
C CYS A 89 -8.91 -88.54 -5.65
N ASP A 90 -7.73 -88.62 -5.05
CA ASP A 90 -7.50 -88.72 -3.61
C ASP A 90 -6.05 -88.29 -3.35
N ASP A 91 -5.83 -87.22 -2.58
CA ASP A 91 -4.50 -86.68 -2.26
C ASP A 91 -4.07 -86.93 -0.81
N GLY A 92 -4.79 -87.81 -0.10
CA GLY A 92 -4.43 -88.26 1.24
C GLY A 92 -4.69 -87.24 2.35
N ASN A 93 -5.53 -86.24 2.11
CA ASN A 93 -5.93 -85.29 3.14
C ASN A 93 -7.42 -84.89 3.01
N GLY A 94 -7.89 -84.07 3.96
CA GLY A 94 -9.28 -83.62 4.04
C GLY A 94 -9.43 -82.12 3.81
N SER A 95 -8.69 -81.57 2.85
CA SER A 95 -8.78 -80.18 2.44
C SER A 95 -9.65 -80.00 1.20
N ASN A 96 -10.09 -78.77 0.99
CA ASN A 96 -10.88 -78.36 -0.17
C ASN A 96 -10.13 -77.37 -1.05
N ASN A 97 -8.92 -76.97 -0.66
CA ASN A 97 -8.13 -75.91 -1.30
C ASN A 97 -6.89 -76.44 -2.03
N ASP A 98 -6.86 -77.74 -2.31
CA ASP A 98 -5.80 -78.44 -3.02
C ASP A 98 -6.37 -79.26 -4.18
N ALA A 99 -5.56 -80.13 -4.78
CA ALA A 99 -5.89 -80.80 -6.03
C ALA A 99 -7.13 -81.71 -5.95
N CYS A 100 -7.54 -82.09 -4.74
CA CYS A 100 -8.68 -82.96 -4.52
C CYS A 100 -9.57 -82.47 -3.37
N THR A 101 -10.84 -82.19 -3.67
CA THR A 101 -11.81 -81.80 -2.63
C THR A 101 -12.08 -82.94 -1.64
N VAL A 102 -12.62 -82.62 -0.45
CA VAL A 102 -13.02 -83.61 0.57
C VAL A 102 -14.11 -84.60 0.13
N THR A 103 -14.65 -84.42 -1.08
CA THR A 103 -15.64 -85.33 -1.69
C THR A 103 -15.05 -86.17 -2.82
N CYS A 104 -13.72 -86.14 -2.99
CA CYS A 104 -12.95 -86.90 -3.97
C CYS A 104 -13.35 -86.58 -5.41
N VAL A 105 -13.63 -85.31 -5.62
CA VAL A 105 -13.77 -84.65 -6.92
C VAL A 105 -12.55 -83.76 -7.10
N ALA A 106 -11.94 -83.81 -8.28
CA ALA A 106 -10.79 -82.98 -8.59
C ALA A 106 -11.19 -81.51 -8.52
N ALA A 107 -10.37 -80.67 -7.90
CA ALA A 107 -10.60 -79.24 -7.88
C ALA A 107 -10.66 -78.69 -9.30
N SER A 108 -11.59 -77.77 -9.53
CA SER A 108 -11.78 -77.16 -10.84
C SER A 108 -12.27 -75.73 -10.68
N CYS A 109 -11.71 -74.83 -11.46
CA CYS A 109 -12.18 -73.45 -11.56
C CYS A 109 -13.71 -73.39 -11.76
N GLY A 110 -14.36 -72.56 -10.95
CA GLY A 110 -15.80 -72.35 -10.91
C GLY A 110 -16.56 -73.33 -10.01
N ASP A 111 -15.89 -74.05 -9.10
CA ASP A 111 -16.54 -74.96 -8.14
C ASP A 111 -16.82 -74.32 -6.78
N GLY A 112 -16.37 -73.08 -6.58
CA GLY A 112 -16.53 -72.26 -5.39
C GLY A 112 -15.43 -72.45 -4.36
N LEU A 113 -14.34 -73.14 -4.70
CA LEU A 113 -13.25 -73.49 -3.80
C LEU A 113 -11.89 -73.15 -4.41
N VAL A 114 -11.23 -72.11 -3.87
CA VAL A 114 -9.91 -71.70 -4.32
C VAL A 114 -8.83 -72.76 -4.06
N TRP A 115 -8.27 -73.32 -5.14
CA TRP A 115 -7.10 -74.19 -5.16
C TRP A 115 -5.80 -73.40 -4.99
N GLU A 116 -5.29 -73.40 -3.76
CA GLU A 116 -4.13 -72.61 -3.33
C GLU A 116 -2.89 -72.88 -4.19
N GLY A 117 -2.41 -71.83 -4.87
CA GLY A 117 -1.21 -71.86 -5.70
C GLY A 117 -1.41 -72.33 -7.14
N MET A 118 -2.64 -72.70 -7.53
CA MET A 118 -3.01 -72.96 -8.93
C MET A 118 -4.02 -71.95 -9.47
N GLU A 119 -4.86 -71.39 -8.61
CA GLU A 119 -5.79 -70.30 -8.93
C GLU A 119 -5.74 -69.17 -7.89
N GLU A 120 -6.10 -67.96 -8.31
CA GLU A 120 -6.06 -66.74 -7.50
C GLU A 120 -7.44 -66.36 -6.93
N CYS A 121 -8.52 -66.79 -7.59
CA CYS A 121 -9.90 -66.62 -7.19
C CYS A 121 -10.75 -67.83 -7.64
N ASP A 122 -11.94 -67.97 -7.06
CA ASP A 122 -13.03 -68.85 -7.54
C ASP A 122 -14.32 -68.36 -6.87
N ASP A 123 -15.32 -67.97 -7.67
CA ASP A 123 -16.63 -67.50 -7.18
C ASP A 123 -17.79 -68.47 -7.45
N GLY A 124 -17.46 -69.71 -7.83
CA GLY A 124 -18.42 -70.79 -8.01
C GLY A 124 -19.13 -70.77 -9.35
N ASN A 125 -18.59 -70.06 -10.34
CA ASN A 125 -19.06 -70.08 -11.71
C ASN A 125 -17.92 -69.83 -12.73
N LEU A 126 -18.25 -69.75 -14.02
CA LEU A 126 -17.30 -69.58 -15.12
C LEU A 126 -17.67 -68.36 -16.00
N GLU A 127 -18.42 -67.41 -15.44
CA GLU A 127 -18.77 -66.17 -16.13
C GLU A 127 -17.65 -65.16 -15.90
N ASN A 128 -17.24 -64.42 -16.93
CA ASN A 128 -16.12 -63.48 -16.81
C ASN A 128 -16.56 -62.08 -16.35
N ASP A 129 -17.86 -61.87 -16.11
CA ASP A 129 -18.45 -60.55 -15.85
C ASP A 129 -18.64 -60.25 -14.36
N ASP A 130 -18.00 -61.02 -13.49
CA ASP A 130 -18.02 -60.86 -12.04
C ASP A 130 -16.58 -60.84 -11.46
N GLY A 131 -16.35 -61.41 -10.27
CA GLY A 131 -15.12 -61.23 -9.52
C GLY A 131 -13.96 -62.09 -10.01
N CYS A 132 -14.22 -63.12 -10.82
CA CYS A 132 -13.23 -64.11 -11.21
C CYS A 132 -13.45 -64.59 -12.65
N LEU A 133 -12.39 -64.64 -13.45
CA LEU A 133 -12.48 -65.10 -14.84
C LEU A 133 -12.57 -66.63 -14.92
N GLU A 134 -12.97 -67.16 -16.08
CA GLU A 134 -13.09 -68.60 -16.36
C GLU A 134 -11.77 -69.38 -16.27
N ASP A 135 -10.64 -68.67 -16.22
CA ASP A 135 -9.30 -69.22 -15.98
C ASP A 135 -8.82 -69.05 -14.53
N CYS A 136 -9.72 -68.60 -13.65
CA CYS A 136 -9.53 -68.35 -12.24
C CYS A 136 -8.42 -67.34 -11.90
N THR A 137 -8.30 -66.33 -12.77
CA THR A 137 -7.59 -65.09 -12.48
C THR A 137 -8.59 -63.99 -12.07
N PRO A 138 -8.19 -63.02 -11.21
CA PRO A 138 -9.09 -61.98 -10.76
C PRO A 138 -9.49 -61.09 -11.92
N ASN A 139 -10.78 -60.79 -12.05
CA ASN A 139 -11.24 -59.78 -12.98
C ASN A 139 -10.77 -58.39 -12.48
N VAL A 140 -9.98 -57.70 -13.29
CA VAL A 140 -9.39 -56.39 -13.00
C VAL A 140 -9.47 -55.46 -14.20
N CYS A 141 -9.71 -54.18 -13.93
CA CYS A 141 -9.62 -53.11 -14.90
C CYS A 141 -8.40 -53.20 -15.83
N GLY A 142 -8.67 -53.23 -17.14
CA GLY A 142 -7.70 -53.36 -18.22
C GLY A 142 -7.46 -54.80 -18.69
N ASP A 143 -8.24 -55.80 -18.22
CA ASP A 143 -8.06 -57.21 -18.59
C ASP A 143 -8.93 -57.67 -19.79
N GLY A 144 -9.85 -56.82 -20.25
CA GLY A 144 -10.76 -57.05 -21.37
C GLY A 144 -12.15 -57.54 -20.95
N TYR A 145 -12.44 -57.67 -19.65
CA TYR A 145 -13.71 -58.14 -19.12
C TYR A 145 -14.30 -57.19 -18.08
N VAL A 146 -15.50 -56.69 -18.34
CA VAL A 146 -16.17 -55.76 -17.41
C VAL A 146 -16.70 -56.47 -16.17
N ASN A 147 -16.20 -56.10 -14.99
CA ASN A 147 -16.76 -56.53 -13.71
C ASN A 147 -18.10 -55.83 -13.40
N LEU A 148 -19.22 -56.52 -13.56
CA LEU A 148 -20.55 -55.94 -13.45
C LEU A 148 -20.85 -55.39 -12.04
N GLY A 149 -21.03 -54.07 -11.99
CA GLY A 149 -21.36 -53.35 -10.74
C GLY A 149 -20.14 -52.84 -9.99
N VAL A 150 -18.92 -53.18 -10.43
CA VAL A 150 -17.66 -52.59 -9.97
C VAL A 150 -17.13 -51.60 -11.00
N GLU A 151 -17.13 -52.00 -12.27
CA GLU A 151 -16.57 -51.25 -13.40
C GLU A 151 -17.67 -50.73 -14.33
N GLN A 152 -17.43 -49.59 -15.01
CA GLN A 152 -18.38 -49.04 -15.99
C GLN A 152 -18.04 -49.46 -17.43
N CYS A 153 -16.78 -49.79 -17.67
CA CYS A 153 -16.21 -50.26 -18.94
C CYS A 153 -14.90 -50.99 -18.64
N ASP A 154 -14.38 -51.69 -19.64
CA ASP A 154 -13.05 -52.26 -19.71
C ASP A 154 -12.73 -52.45 -21.20
N ASP A 155 -11.62 -51.89 -21.68
CA ASP A 155 -11.16 -51.99 -23.07
C ASP A 155 -9.86 -52.80 -23.22
N GLY A 156 -9.46 -53.51 -22.17
CA GLY A 156 -8.36 -54.47 -22.19
C GLY A 156 -6.98 -53.84 -22.25
N ASN A 157 -6.83 -52.58 -21.83
CA ASN A 157 -5.54 -51.92 -21.79
C ASN A 157 -5.43 -50.84 -20.67
N ASP A 158 -4.25 -50.22 -20.55
CA ASP A 158 -3.93 -49.22 -19.51
C ASP A 158 -3.72 -47.80 -20.13
N ILE A 159 -4.52 -47.43 -21.12
CA ILE A 159 -4.52 -46.12 -21.78
C ILE A 159 -5.72 -45.30 -21.25
N ASN A 160 -5.55 -43.99 -21.02
CA ASN A 160 -6.61 -43.18 -20.39
C ASN A 160 -7.46 -42.37 -21.40
N ASP A 161 -6.99 -42.24 -22.63
CA ASP A 161 -7.54 -41.42 -23.72
C ASP A 161 -8.25 -42.25 -24.81
N ASP A 162 -8.65 -43.49 -24.52
CA ASP A 162 -9.43 -44.36 -25.40
C ASP A 162 -10.83 -44.67 -24.84
N ASP A 163 -11.39 -45.88 -25.05
CA ASP A 163 -12.81 -46.13 -24.78
C ASP A 163 -13.10 -46.22 -23.26
N CYS A 164 -12.09 -46.54 -22.44
CA CYS A 164 -12.19 -46.67 -21.01
C CYS A 164 -10.94 -46.14 -20.29
N THR A 165 -11.12 -45.27 -19.29
CA THR A 165 -9.98 -44.82 -18.46
C THR A 165 -9.42 -45.96 -17.61
N ASN A 166 -8.16 -45.86 -17.16
CA ASN A 166 -7.51 -46.82 -16.23
C ASN A 166 -8.19 -46.89 -14.84
N ALA A 167 -9.23 -46.07 -14.60
CA ALA A 167 -10.10 -46.12 -13.43
C ALA A 167 -11.42 -46.86 -13.71
N CYS A 168 -11.53 -47.53 -14.85
CA CYS A 168 -12.72 -48.22 -15.35
C CYS A 168 -13.97 -47.34 -15.34
N LYS A 169 -13.78 -46.11 -15.82
CA LYS A 169 -14.83 -45.14 -16.14
C LYS A 169 -14.80 -44.89 -17.62
N LEU A 170 -15.99 -44.77 -18.20
CA LEU A 170 -16.14 -44.40 -19.60
C LEU A 170 -15.41 -43.07 -19.82
N HIS A 171 -14.45 -43.08 -20.72
CA HIS A 171 -13.82 -41.86 -21.18
C HIS A 171 -14.81 -41.13 -22.10
N VAL A 172 -15.00 -39.84 -21.84
CA VAL A 172 -15.84 -38.97 -22.65
C VAL A 172 -14.93 -37.86 -23.16
N PRO A 173 -14.50 -37.93 -24.43
CA PRO A 173 -13.57 -36.97 -24.97
C PRO A 173 -14.11 -35.55 -24.85
N GLY A 174 -13.26 -34.63 -24.41
CA GLY A 174 -13.55 -33.21 -24.45
C GLY A 174 -12.91 -32.41 -23.32
N CYS A 175 -12.69 -31.14 -23.66
CA CYS A 175 -11.96 -30.18 -22.85
C CYS A 175 -12.42 -30.07 -21.41
N GLY A 176 -11.48 -29.86 -20.50
CA GLY A 176 -11.70 -29.67 -19.08
C GLY A 176 -11.89 -30.97 -18.30
N ASN A 177 -11.45 -32.11 -18.84
CA ASN A 177 -11.61 -33.42 -18.20
C ASN A 177 -10.33 -33.90 -17.47
N GLY A 178 -9.23 -33.18 -17.62
CA GLY A 178 -7.91 -33.45 -17.03
C GLY A 178 -7.06 -34.42 -17.82
N ILE A 179 -7.47 -34.77 -19.04
CA ILE A 179 -6.82 -35.70 -19.96
C ILE A 179 -6.62 -34.96 -21.28
N LEU A 180 -5.43 -35.07 -21.85
CA LEU A 180 -5.13 -34.42 -23.13
C LEU A 180 -5.63 -35.30 -24.29
N ASP A 181 -6.79 -34.97 -24.85
CA ASP A 181 -7.43 -35.74 -25.91
C ASP A 181 -6.92 -35.40 -27.33
N GLU A 182 -7.21 -36.26 -28.32
CA GLU A 182 -6.83 -36.00 -29.71
C GLU A 182 -7.52 -34.74 -30.27
N GLY A 183 -6.74 -33.68 -30.46
CA GLY A 183 -7.21 -32.38 -30.98
C GLY A 183 -7.07 -31.24 -29.98
N GLU A 184 -6.77 -31.56 -28.72
CA GLU A 184 -6.49 -30.59 -27.66
C GLU A 184 -5.00 -30.25 -27.63
N THR A 185 -4.70 -29.00 -27.25
CA THR A 185 -3.30 -28.55 -27.09
C THR A 185 -2.91 -28.36 -25.63
N CYS A 186 -3.91 -28.22 -24.76
CA CYS A 186 -3.85 -28.25 -23.30
C CYS A 186 -5.17 -28.82 -22.77
N ASP A 187 -5.20 -29.26 -21.50
CA ASP A 187 -6.40 -29.53 -20.70
C ASP A 187 -5.98 -29.43 -19.23
N ASP A 188 -6.64 -28.56 -18.46
CA ASP A 188 -6.34 -28.30 -17.04
C ASP A 188 -7.39 -28.88 -16.08
N GLY A 189 -8.33 -29.67 -16.59
CA GLY A 189 -9.37 -30.33 -15.82
C GLY A 189 -10.53 -29.43 -15.40
N ASN A 190 -10.69 -28.25 -16.02
CA ASN A 190 -11.86 -27.41 -15.79
C ASN A 190 -12.30 -26.60 -17.03
N PHE A 191 -13.31 -25.74 -16.86
CA PHE A 191 -13.94 -24.97 -17.93
C PHE A 191 -13.90 -23.46 -17.61
N ASP A 192 -12.79 -23.01 -17.06
CA ASP A 192 -12.51 -21.60 -16.87
C ASP A 192 -11.70 -21.11 -18.08
N ASP A 193 -12.04 -19.96 -18.65
CA ASP A 193 -11.27 -19.36 -19.75
C ASP A 193 -10.18 -18.42 -19.21
N THR A 194 -9.90 -18.46 -17.90
CA THR A 194 -9.03 -17.49 -17.22
C THR A 194 -7.84 -18.11 -16.48
N ASP A 195 -7.63 -19.41 -16.60
CA ASP A 195 -6.50 -20.18 -16.08
C ASP A 195 -5.81 -20.97 -17.20
N ASP A 196 -4.91 -21.90 -16.88
CA ASP A 196 -3.89 -22.48 -17.78
C ASP A 196 -4.39 -22.92 -19.18
N CYS A 197 -5.67 -23.24 -19.36
CA CYS A 197 -6.25 -23.63 -20.64
C CYS A 197 -7.67 -23.09 -20.84
N THR A 198 -7.97 -22.54 -22.02
CA THR A 198 -9.33 -22.11 -22.37
C THR A 198 -10.32 -23.28 -22.46
N THR A 199 -11.63 -22.99 -22.39
CA THR A 199 -12.72 -23.98 -22.59
C THR A 199 -12.77 -24.60 -23.99
N GLU A 200 -12.00 -24.08 -24.94
CA GLU A 200 -11.78 -24.64 -26.28
C GLU A 200 -10.45 -25.41 -26.39
N CYS A 201 -9.79 -25.68 -25.25
CA CYS A 201 -8.53 -26.41 -25.13
C CYS A 201 -7.38 -25.83 -25.94
N GLN A 202 -7.37 -24.50 -26.02
CA GLN A 202 -6.28 -23.69 -26.51
C GLN A 202 -5.51 -23.07 -25.35
N PRO A 203 -4.17 -22.99 -25.44
CA PRO A 203 -3.38 -22.29 -24.44
C PRO A 203 -3.75 -20.82 -24.47
N ASN A 204 -3.66 -20.21 -23.30
CA ASN A 204 -3.77 -18.78 -23.11
C ASN A 204 -2.75 -18.03 -23.95
N VAL A 205 -3.21 -16.97 -24.65
CA VAL A 205 -2.33 -16.13 -25.46
C VAL A 205 -2.68 -14.67 -25.21
N CYS A 206 -1.65 -13.88 -24.92
CA CYS A 206 -1.78 -12.43 -24.89
C CYS A 206 -2.48 -11.86 -26.14
N GLY A 207 -3.57 -11.13 -25.92
CA GLY A 207 -4.43 -10.58 -26.95
C GLY A 207 -5.60 -11.47 -27.33
N ASP A 208 -5.99 -12.46 -26.53
CA ASP A 208 -7.16 -13.31 -26.77
C ASP A 208 -8.45 -12.75 -26.16
N GLY A 209 -8.36 -11.66 -25.39
CA GLY A 209 -9.48 -10.98 -24.76
C GLY A 209 -9.72 -11.39 -23.31
N HIS A 210 -8.89 -12.26 -22.75
CA HIS A 210 -8.98 -12.76 -21.39
C HIS A 210 -7.71 -12.43 -20.61
N VAL A 211 -7.87 -11.78 -19.45
CA VAL A 211 -6.72 -11.50 -18.57
C VAL A 211 -6.51 -12.68 -17.64
N HIS A 212 -5.37 -13.34 -17.77
CA HIS A 212 -5.00 -14.48 -16.95
C HIS A 212 -4.30 -14.05 -15.65
N ALA A 213 -5.03 -14.14 -14.54
CA ALA A 213 -4.53 -13.74 -13.24
C ALA A 213 -3.24 -14.52 -12.88
N GLU A 214 -2.19 -13.80 -12.52
CA GLU A 214 -0.84 -14.32 -12.19
C GLU A 214 0.10 -14.64 -13.38
N LEU A 215 -0.41 -14.63 -14.63
CA LEU A 215 0.41 -14.79 -15.84
C LEU A 215 0.49 -13.50 -16.68
N GLU A 216 -0.56 -12.69 -16.67
CA GLU A 216 -0.70 -11.49 -17.50
C GLU A 216 -1.07 -10.27 -16.64
N GLU A 217 -0.45 -9.12 -16.94
CA GLU A 217 -0.80 -7.85 -16.28
C GLU A 217 -1.96 -7.14 -16.99
N CYS A 218 -2.14 -7.40 -18.28
CA CYS A 218 -3.20 -6.87 -19.14
C CYS A 218 -3.49 -7.81 -20.32
N ASP A 219 -4.63 -7.58 -20.98
CA ASP A 219 -5.00 -8.15 -22.28
C ASP A 219 -6.00 -7.17 -22.91
N ASP A 220 -5.75 -6.77 -24.16
CA ASP A 220 -6.60 -5.84 -24.90
C ASP A 220 -7.14 -6.42 -26.21
N ALA A 221 -7.26 -7.75 -26.25
CA ALA A 221 -7.81 -8.57 -27.32
C ALA A 221 -7.10 -8.42 -28.67
N ASN A 222 -5.84 -7.98 -28.67
CA ASN A 222 -5.03 -7.89 -29.87
C ASN A 222 -3.51 -7.97 -29.56
N GLN A 223 -2.66 -7.92 -30.59
CA GLN A 223 -1.18 -8.05 -30.46
C GLN A 223 -0.44 -6.78 -30.90
N ASN A 224 -1.07 -5.63 -30.79
CA ASN A 224 -0.47 -4.36 -31.15
C ASN A 224 0.28 -3.81 -29.94
N ASP A 225 1.59 -3.64 -30.04
CA ASP A 225 2.37 -3.13 -28.90
C ASP A 225 2.02 -1.65 -28.55
N ASN A 226 1.31 -0.93 -29.43
CA ASN A 226 1.02 0.50 -29.28
C ASN A 226 -0.42 0.79 -28.85
N ASP A 227 -1.11 -0.09 -28.11
CA ASP A 227 -2.44 0.19 -27.54
C ASP A 227 -2.62 -0.21 -26.08
N GLY A 228 -3.57 -1.07 -25.72
CA GLY A 228 -3.92 -1.27 -24.31
C GLY A 228 -2.90 -2.09 -23.54
N CYS A 229 -2.11 -2.91 -24.24
CA CYS A 229 -1.21 -3.89 -23.67
C CYS A 229 -0.09 -4.25 -24.65
N TYR A 230 1.12 -4.49 -24.17
CA TYR A 230 2.18 -5.05 -25.02
C TYR A 230 1.85 -6.49 -25.40
N SER A 231 2.37 -6.98 -26.53
CA SER A 231 2.20 -8.38 -26.97
C SER A 231 2.85 -9.43 -26.05
N ASP A 232 3.60 -8.99 -25.03
CA ASP A 232 4.12 -9.83 -23.94
C ASP A 232 3.31 -9.72 -22.64
N CYS A 233 2.12 -9.12 -22.69
CA CYS A 233 1.16 -8.99 -21.60
C CYS A 233 1.61 -8.14 -20.42
N THR A 234 2.49 -7.17 -20.72
CA THR A 234 2.85 -6.09 -19.80
C THR A 234 2.11 -4.80 -20.15
N LEU A 235 1.78 -4.01 -19.14
CA LEU A 235 1.10 -2.73 -19.34
C LEU A 235 2.02 -1.73 -20.03
N ASN A 236 1.44 -0.89 -20.87
CA ASN A 236 2.10 0.34 -21.31
C ASN A 236 2.29 1.25 -20.08
N VAL A 237 3.54 1.64 -19.81
CA VAL A 237 3.90 2.44 -18.63
C VAL A 237 4.46 3.78 -19.10
N CYS A 238 3.76 4.85 -18.72
CA CYS A 238 4.26 6.20 -18.88
C CYS A 238 5.60 6.39 -18.16
N GLY A 239 6.59 6.93 -18.85
CA GLY A 239 7.92 7.19 -18.30
C GLY A 239 8.90 6.02 -18.46
N ASP A 240 8.63 5.06 -19.36
CA ASP A 240 9.52 3.94 -19.64
C ASP A 240 10.54 4.23 -20.75
N GLY A 241 10.41 5.38 -21.43
CA GLY A 241 11.26 5.84 -22.51
C GLY A 241 10.74 5.47 -23.90
N ILE A 242 9.53 4.93 -24.01
CA ILE A 242 8.93 4.45 -25.26
C ILE A 242 7.61 5.17 -25.48
N LEU A 243 7.57 6.06 -26.49
CA LEU A 243 6.34 6.72 -26.91
C LEU A 243 5.37 5.76 -27.63
N ASN A 244 4.29 5.36 -26.96
CA ASN A 244 3.23 4.50 -27.46
C ASN A 244 2.11 5.31 -28.16
N GLU A 245 2.27 5.52 -29.48
CA GLU A 245 1.38 6.38 -30.28
C GLU A 245 -0.10 5.92 -30.23
N GLY A 246 -0.96 6.76 -29.67
CA GLY A 246 -2.40 6.50 -29.54
C GLY A 246 -2.85 6.09 -28.13
N VAL A 247 -1.88 5.76 -27.26
CA VAL A 247 -2.07 5.50 -25.82
C VAL A 247 -1.68 6.73 -25.02
N GLU A 248 -0.54 7.30 -25.40
CA GLU A 248 0.09 8.45 -24.76
C GLU A 248 0.48 9.51 -25.79
N GLU A 249 0.48 10.76 -25.33
CA GLU A 249 0.85 11.91 -26.16
C GLU A 249 2.34 12.26 -26.04
N CYS A 250 2.97 11.86 -24.94
CA CYS A 250 4.37 12.07 -24.63
C CYS A 250 4.92 10.91 -23.78
N ASP A 251 6.25 10.74 -23.76
CA ASP A 251 6.99 9.92 -22.80
C ASP A 251 8.39 10.53 -22.67
N ASP A 252 8.88 10.70 -21.45
CA ASP A 252 10.18 11.29 -21.19
C ASP A 252 11.12 10.42 -20.31
N ALA A 253 10.81 9.12 -20.22
CA ALA A 253 11.54 8.13 -19.45
C ALA A 253 11.59 8.40 -17.92
N ASN A 254 10.63 9.16 -17.38
CA ASN A 254 10.52 9.38 -15.95
C ASN A 254 9.05 9.58 -15.49
N GLY A 255 8.82 9.73 -14.19
CA GLY A 255 7.47 9.87 -13.60
C GLY A 255 7.30 11.15 -12.78
N ASP A 256 7.97 12.23 -13.19
CA ASP A 256 7.92 13.54 -12.57
C ASP A 256 6.78 14.35 -13.19
N ASP A 257 5.77 14.68 -12.39
CA ASP A 257 4.62 15.44 -12.87
C ASP A 257 4.95 16.93 -13.16
N SER A 258 6.15 17.41 -12.82
CA SER A 258 6.53 18.84 -12.93
C SER A 258 7.31 19.21 -14.20
N ASP A 259 7.48 18.28 -15.14
CA ASP A 259 8.15 18.53 -16.41
C ASP A 259 7.16 18.61 -17.59
N GLU A 260 7.64 18.52 -18.83
CA GLU A 260 6.80 18.65 -20.04
C GLU A 260 5.91 17.42 -20.28
N CYS A 261 6.24 16.27 -19.67
CA CYS A 261 5.50 15.03 -19.79
C CYS A 261 5.21 14.40 -18.41
N PRO A 262 4.12 14.83 -17.75
CA PRO A 262 3.72 14.26 -16.47
C PRO A 262 3.45 12.76 -16.53
N ALA A 263 3.39 12.09 -15.38
CA ALA A 263 3.14 10.65 -15.29
C ALA A 263 1.75 10.22 -15.81
N SER A 264 0.89 11.19 -16.17
CA SER A 264 -0.37 10.96 -16.88
C SER A 264 -0.21 10.72 -18.39
N CYS A 265 0.97 10.97 -18.95
CA CYS A 265 1.29 10.81 -20.37
C CYS A 265 0.46 11.66 -21.34
N LEU A 266 -0.12 12.74 -20.80
CA LEU A 266 -0.70 13.84 -21.56
C LEU A 266 0.28 15.01 -21.46
N PHE A 267 0.41 15.81 -22.52
CA PHE A 267 1.25 17.00 -22.45
C PHE A 267 0.82 17.89 -21.29
N ALA A 268 1.80 18.36 -20.51
CA ALA A 268 1.61 19.35 -19.46
C ALA A 268 0.75 20.52 -19.95
N PHE A 269 -0.22 20.94 -19.13
CA PHE A 269 -1.09 22.06 -19.48
C PHE A 269 -1.48 22.89 -18.26
N CYS A 270 -1.61 24.19 -18.50
CA CYS A 270 -2.08 25.12 -17.47
C CYS A 270 -3.44 24.69 -16.90
N GLY A 271 -3.48 24.49 -15.58
CA GLY A 271 -4.65 24.09 -14.81
C GLY A 271 -4.72 22.60 -14.50
N ASP A 272 -3.66 21.82 -14.72
CA ASP A 272 -3.60 20.39 -14.40
C ASP A 272 -3.20 20.10 -12.93
N GLY A 273 -2.81 21.12 -12.17
CA GLY A 273 -2.47 21.02 -10.75
C GLY A 273 -0.98 20.89 -10.47
N TYR A 274 -0.13 20.85 -11.50
CA TYR A 274 1.32 20.80 -11.37
C TYR A 274 1.94 22.09 -11.86
N LEU A 275 3.12 22.44 -11.30
CA LEU A 275 3.87 23.61 -11.74
C LEU A 275 4.98 23.17 -12.69
N HIS A 276 4.85 23.48 -13.98
CA HIS A 276 5.82 23.11 -15.01
C HIS A 276 6.88 24.19 -15.23
N GLU A 277 8.12 23.91 -14.79
CA GLU A 277 9.21 24.89 -14.85
C GLU A 277 9.51 25.34 -16.29
N GLY A 278 9.41 26.65 -16.53
CA GLY A 278 9.73 27.26 -17.82
C GLY A 278 8.57 27.30 -18.82
N PHE A 279 7.47 26.62 -18.54
CA PHE A 279 6.23 26.73 -19.30
C PHE A 279 5.25 27.71 -18.64
N GLU A 280 5.19 27.68 -17.31
CA GLU A 280 4.29 28.48 -16.50
C GLU A 280 4.96 29.04 -15.24
N LYS A 281 4.25 29.94 -14.57
CA LYS A 281 4.76 30.67 -13.40
C LYS A 281 4.00 30.34 -12.11
N CYS A 282 2.82 29.79 -12.24
CA CYS A 282 1.96 29.32 -11.16
C CYS A 282 1.02 28.28 -11.74
N ASP A 283 0.48 27.42 -10.88
CA ASP A 283 -0.64 26.55 -11.21
C ASP A 283 -1.41 26.23 -9.92
N ALA A 284 -2.71 26.49 -9.93
CA ALA A 284 -3.63 26.14 -8.85
C ALA A 284 -4.66 25.09 -9.31
N GLY A 285 -4.41 24.42 -10.43
CA GLY A 285 -5.28 23.44 -11.06
C GLY A 285 -6.64 24.02 -11.41
N GLU A 286 -7.70 23.31 -11.01
CA GLU A 286 -9.08 23.78 -11.14
C GLU A 286 -9.37 25.09 -10.36
N ALA A 287 -8.49 25.52 -9.45
CA ALA A 287 -8.63 26.76 -8.71
C ALA A 287 -8.01 27.98 -9.42
N ASN A 288 -7.47 27.83 -10.64
CA ASN A 288 -7.06 28.96 -11.46
C ASN A 288 -8.25 29.90 -11.73
N GLU A 289 -8.08 31.20 -11.44
CA GLU A 289 -9.10 32.23 -11.55
C GLU A 289 -8.46 33.57 -11.90
N ASP A 290 -8.94 34.24 -12.96
CA ASP A 290 -8.30 35.44 -13.52
C ASP A 290 -8.28 36.67 -12.60
N ASP A 291 -9.20 36.75 -11.62
CA ASP A 291 -9.38 37.93 -10.75
C ASP A 291 -9.06 37.63 -9.27
N LEU A 292 -8.44 36.49 -8.96
CA LEU A 292 -8.14 36.09 -7.59
C LEU A 292 -6.84 36.75 -7.09
N TYR A 293 -6.94 37.58 -6.05
CA TYR A 293 -5.79 38.18 -5.38
C TYR A 293 -4.86 37.12 -4.76
N ASN A 294 -3.54 37.25 -4.98
CA ASN A 294 -2.54 36.21 -4.69
C ASN A 294 -2.87 34.84 -5.34
N GLY A 295 -3.60 34.87 -6.46
CA GLY A 295 -4.02 33.69 -7.21
C GLY A 295 -3.21 33.46 -8.47
N CYS A 296 -3.58 32.41 -9.18
CA CYS A 296 -3.06 32.08 -10.49
C CYS A 296 -4.18 32.26 -11.53
N ALA A 297 -3.90 32.99 -12.61
CA ALA A 297 -4.83 33.16 -13.71
C ALA A 297 -5.03 31.86 -14.51
N THR A 298 -6.10 31.80 -15.31
CA THR A 298 -6.36 30.67 -16.22
C THR A 298 -5.37 30.55 -17.38
N ASP A 299 -4.46 31.52 -17.53
CA ASP A 299 -3.31 31.47 -18.43
C ASP A 299 -1.98 31.19 -17.71
N CYS A 300 -2.05 30.77 -16.44
CA CYS A 300 -0.93 30.41 -15.57
C CYS A 300 0.10 31.52 -15.38
N THR A 301 -0.40 32.75 -15.39
CA THR A 301 0.32 33.92 -14.90
C THR A 301 -0.13 34.29 -13.50
N PRO A 302 0.78 34.70 -12.59
CA PRO A 302 0.38 35.18 -11.28
C PRO A 302 -0.49 36.43 -11.42
N ASN A 303 -1.61 36.45 -10.70
CA ASN A 303 -2.45 37.63 -10.60
C ASN A 303 -1.77 38.73 -9.78
N ALA A 304 -2.43 39.89 -9.72
CA ALA A 304 -2.05 40.94 -8.78
C ALA A 304 -2.06 40.39 -7.35
N GLY A 305 -1.02 40.74 -6.61
CA GLY A 305 -0.77 40.17 -5.30
C GLY A 305 0.45 40.75 -4.65
N CYS A 306 0.63 40.35 -3.40
CA CYS A 306 1.74 40.81 -2.59
C CYS A 306 3.07 40.36 -3.19
N GLY A 307 3.94 41.34 -3.43
CA GLY A 307 5.26 41.16 -4.01
C GLY A 307 5.30 41.34 -5.53
N ASP A 308 4.26 41.92 -6.15
CA ASP A 308 4.23 42.21 -7.59
C ASP A 308 4.83 43.58 -7.96
N GLY A 309 5.21 44.37 -6.95
CA GLY A 309 5.79 45.71 -7.07
C GLY A 309 4.75 46.83 -7.13
N VAL A 310 3.46 46.52 -6.96
CA VAL A 310 2.35 47.46 -7.03
C VAL A 310 1.50 47.32 -5.77
N VAL A 311 1.19 48.43 -5.10
CA VAL A 311 0.35 48.37 -3.89
C VAL A 311 -1.13 48.29 -4.25
N GLN A 312 -1.77 47.16 -3.97
CA GLN A 312 -3.22 46.93 -4.04
C GLN A 312 -3.93 47.30 -2.72
N ALA A 313 -4.04 48.59 -2.47
CA ALA A 313 -4.62 49.12 -1.22
C ALA A 313 -6.07 48.67 -0.95
N ASP A 314 -6.86 48.39 -1.98
CA ASP A 314 -8.25 47.92 -1.85
C ASP A 314 -8.31 46.47 -1.32
N GLU A 315 -7.26 45.67 -1.51
CA GLU A 315 -7.09 44.31 -0.99
C GLU A 315 -6.35 44.27 0.37
N GLY A 316 -5.97 45.45 0.89
CA GLY A 316 -5.41 45.60 2.24
C GLY A 316 -3.89 45.71 2.34
N GLU A 317 -3.18 45.78 1.21
CA GLU A 317 -1.74 46.02 1.20
C GLU A 317 -1.37 47.41 1.74
N GLN A 318 -0.32 47.45 2.57
CA GLN A 318 0.24 48.68 3.14
C GLN A 318 1.53 49.11 2.43
N CYS A 319 2.19 48.16 1.79
CA CYS A 319 3.42 48.30 1.02
C CYS A 319 3.47 47.17 -0.01
N ASP A 320 4.36 47.29 -0.98
CA ASP A 320 4.79 46.21 -1.87
C ASP A 320 6.19 46.60 -2.39
N ASP A 321 7.20 45.78 -2.11
CA ASP A 321 8.59 45.99 -2.53
C ASP A 321 9.05 45.00 -3.61
N GLY A 322 8.09 44.35 -4.29
CA GLY A 322 8.33 43.49 -5.45
C GLY A 322 8.81 42.09 -5.12
N ASN A 323 8.64 41.66 -3.86
CA ASN A 323 8.87 40.29 -3.43
C ASN A 323 8.04 39.95 -2.16
N THR A 324 8.12 38.71 -1.68
CA THR A 324 7.45 38.26 -0.44
C THR A 324 8.45 37.82 0.63
N GLU A 325 9.68 38.32 0.59
CA GLU A 325 10.62 38.17 1.69
C GLU A 325 10.12 39.01 2.89
N SER A 326 10.81 38.92 4.02
CA SER A 326 10.43 39.69 5.20
C SER A 326 11.69 40.29 5.82
N ASN A 327 11.52 41.45 6.44
CA ASN A 327 12.51 42.36 7.01
C ASN A 327 13.33 43.17 5.99
N ASP A 328 12.85 43.31 4.75
CA ASP A 328 13.44 44.16 3.71
C ASP A 328 12.66 45.47 3.47
N GLY A 329 11.51 45.65 4.13
CA GLY A 329 10.73 46.88 4.09
C GLY A 329 9.23 46.64 3.95
N CYS A 330 8.87 45.48 3.39
CA CYS A 330 7.51 44.99 3.32
C CYS A 330 7.46 43.52 3.72
N SER A 331 6.43 43.12 4.47
CA SER A 331 6.33 41.74 4.90
C SER A 331 5.82 40.84 3.77
N ALA A 332 5.96 39.53 3.95
CA ALA A 332 5.37 38.51 3.06
C ALA A 332 3.83 38.60 2.93
N THR A 333 3.18 39.43 3.74
CA THR A 333 1.73 39.69 3.71
C THR A 333 1.42 41.16 3.38
N CYS A 334 2.40 41.86 2.81
CA CYS A 334 2.32 43.26 2.41
C CYS A 334 1.92 44.21 3.53
N ALA A 335 2.37 43.90 4.73
CA ALA A 335 2.31 44.79 5.88
C ALA A 335 3.62 45.56 6.02
N LEU A 336 3.53 46.84 6.39
CA LEU A 336 4.73 47.64 6.63
C LEU A 336 5.54 47.06 7.78
N GLU A 337 6.81 46.81 7.53
CA GLU A 337 7.71 46.29 8.54
C GLU A 337 8.40 47.41 9.32
N ALA A 338 8.56 47.20 10.62
CA ALA A 338 9.48 48.04 11.38
C ALA A 338 10.89 47.80 10.84
N ALA A 339 11.61 48.88 10.55
CA ALA A 339 12.93 48.80 9.94
C ALA A 339 13.85 47.80 10.67
N PRO A 340 14.70 47.05 9.95
CA PRO A 340 15.43 45.91 10.52
C PRO A 340 16.28 46.27 11.75
N GLU A 341 16.83 47.49 11.83
CA GLU A 341 17.56 47.95 13.02
C GLU A 341 16.70 48.11 14.29
N CYS A 342 15.38 48.15 14.16
CA CYS A 342 14.43 48.20 15.27
C CYS A 342 14.14 46.82 15.88
N GLN A 343 14.40 45.72 15.16
CA GLN A 343 14.05 44.37 15.63
C GLN A 343 15.00 43.88 16.72
N GLU A 344 16.32 44.04 16.52
CA GLU A 344 17.34 43.53 17.44
C GLU A 344 18.44 44.56 17.78
N PRO A 345 18.11 45.67 18.47
CA PRO A 345 19.11 46.62 18.94
C PRO A 345 19.88 46.06 20.15
N ILE A 346 21.15 46.45 20.29
CA ILE A 346 21.95 46.10 21.48
C ILE A 346 21.43 46.92 22.66
N LEU A 347 21.03 46.25 23.75
CA LEU A 347 20.47 46.93 24.92
C LEU A 347 21.58 47.52 25.80
N LEU A 348 21.38 48.77 26.21
CA LEU A 348 22.14 49.46 27.25
C LEU A 348 21.25 49.57 28.47
N GLU A 349 21.46 48.70 29.45
CA GLU A 349 20.57 48.54 30.62
C GLU A 349 21.20 48.94 31.95
N GLU A 350 22.48 49.33 31.91
CA GLU A 350 23.25 49.58 33.12
C GLU A 350 22.67 50.78 33.90
N PRO A 351 22.27 50.61 35.19
CA PRO A 351 21.63 51.69 35.96
C PRO A 351 22.49 52.92 36.18
N ASP A 352 23.81 52.76 36.14
CA ASP A 352 24.77 53.85 36.29
C ASP A 352 24.86 54.74 35.05
N ARG A 353 24.28 54.33 33.91
CA ARG A 353 24.15 55.14 32.68
C ARG A 353 23.06 56.21 32.79
N ASN A 354 22.17 56.09 33.76
CA ASN A 354 21.07 57.04 33.92
C ASN A 354 21.58 58.39 34.43
N VAL A 355 21.00 59.50 33.95
CA VAL A 355 21.36 60.87 34.38
C VAL A 355 21.23 61.10 35.89
N LEU A 356 20.44 60.29 36.59
CA LEU A 356 20.29 60.34 38.04
C LEU A 356 21.45 59.69 38.81
N PHE A 357 22.29 58.90 38.14
CA PHE A 357 23.49 58.34 38.76
C PHE A 357 24.65 59.35 38.64
N ASN A 358 25.10 59.86 39.79
CA ASN A 358 26.25 60.75 39.89
C ASN A 358 26.98 60.48 41.20
N ASP A 359 28.20 59.96 41.14
CA ASP A 359 29.05 59.65 42.29
C ASP A 359 30.17 60.67 42.52
N GLY A 360 30.19 61.74 41.72
CA GLY A 360 31.07 62.89 41.86
C GLY A 360 32.52 62.63 41.44
N MET A 361 33.34 63.66 41.62
CA MET A 361 34.76 63.63 41.23
C MET A 361 35.53 62.51 41.95
N GLY A 362 36.14 61.61 41.17
CA GLY A 362 36.88 60.45 41.69
C GLY A 362 36.02 59.20 41.95
N GLY A 363 34.78 59.21 41.45
CA GLY A 363 33.89 58.05 41.38
C GLY A 363 34.32 56.99 40.35
N VAL A 364 33.45 56.02 40.11
CA VAL A 364 33.62 54.99 39.08
C VAL A 364 33.38 55.62 37.71
N THR A 365 34.41 55.61 36.88
CA THR A 365 34.38 56.19 35.53
C THR A 365 34.34 55.09 34.49
N GLU A 366 33.18 54.92 33.86
CA GLU A 366 32.98 54.05 32.71
C GLU A 366 33.16 54.82 31.40
N CYS A 367 33.59 54.11 30.36
CA CYS A 367 33.90 54.65 29.04
C CYS A 367 33.19 53.83 27.97
N ASP A 368 32.40 54.47 27.11
CA ASP A 368 31.75 53.76 26.01
C ASP A 368 32.74 53.42 24.87
N LYS A 369 32.59 52.21 24.33
CA LYS A 369 33.25 51.73 23.10
C LYS A 369 32.23 50.94 22.28
N THR A 370 31.41 51.67 21.55
CA THR A 370 30.19 51.17 20.90
C THR A 370 30.41 50.71 19.47
N GLY A 371 31.55 51.04 18.85
CA GLY A 371 31.95 50.52 17.54
C GLY A 371 31.01 50.88 16.36
N GLY A 372 30.04 51.78 16.55
CA GLY A 372 29.10 52.20 15.51
C GLY A 372 27.85 51.32 15.36
N SER A 373 27.53 50.46 16.32
CA SER A 373 26.32 49.60 16.29
C SER A 373 25.05 50.36 16.70
N TRP A 374 23.89 49.75 16.46
CA TRP A 374 22.59 50.26 16.93
C TRP A 374 22.31 49.82 18.37
N TYR A 375 22.06 50.81 19.23
CA TYR A 375 21.81 50.61 20.65
C TYR A 375 20.44 51.14 21.05
N ARG A 376 19.84 50.50 22.05
CA ARG A 376 18.61 50.95 22.71
C ARG A 376 18.88 51.15 24.20
N LEU A 377 18.47 52.29 24.74
CA LEU A 377 18.43 52.50 26.19
C LEU A 377 17.18 51.81 26.74
N SER A 378 17.36 50.96 27.76
CA SER A 378 16.27 50.29 28.46
C SER A 378 16.61 50.04 29.93
N GLY A 379 15.65 49.46 30.67
CA GLY A 379 15.88 49.04 32.04
C GLY A 379 16.35 50.17 32.96
N GLY A 380 17.47 49.95 33.65
CA GLY A 380 18.01 50.92 34.61
C GLY A 380 18.65 52.15 33.96
N ALA A 381 19.05 52.07 32.68
CA ALA A 381 19.68 53.18 31.98
C ALA A 381 18.68 54.31 31.64
N GLY A 382 17.39 54.00 31.53
CA GLY A 382 16.37 54.91 31.03
C GLY A 382 15.76 54.43 29.72
N SER A 383 14.96 55.26 29.07
CA SER A 383 14.24 54.91 27.81
C SER A 383 14.76 55.64 26.58
N GLN A 384 15.52 56.72 26.78
CA GLN A 384 16.04 57.58 25.72
C GLN A 384 17.26 58.37 26.20
N MET A 385 17.99 59.00 25.27
CA MET A 385 19.06 59.94 25.63
C MET A 385 18.47 61.26 26.14
N PRO A 386 19.07 61.91 27.14
CA PRO A 386 18.60 63.22 27.58
C PRO A 386 18.79 64.27 26.49
N THR A 387 17.80 65.15 26.30
CA THR A 387 17.90 66.30 25.36
C THR A 387 18.34 67.59 26.06
N THR A 388 18.69 67.51 27.34
CA THR A 388 19.26 68.60 28.12
C THR A 388 20.58 68.18 28.74
N PRO A 389 21.58 69.08 28.86
CA PRO A 389 22.87 68.76 29.44
C PRO A 389 22.74 68.18 30.87
N PRO A 390 23.21 66.94 31.13
CA PRO A 390 23.26 66.37 32.47
C PRO A 390 24.26 67.11 33.36
N GLU A 391 24.27 66.85 34.68
CA GLU A 391 25.33 67.38 35.53
C GLU A 391 26.66 66.67 35.25
N ILE A 392 27.79 67.38 35.41
CA ILE A 392 29.11 66.74 35.34
C ILE A 392 29.18 65.56 36.33
N TYR A 393 29.89 64.50 35.94
CA TYR A 393 29.94 63.21 36.68
C TYR A 393 28.64 62.38 36.66
N ALA A 394 27.60 62.82 35.94
CA ALA A 394 26.42 61.98 35.71
C ALA A 394 26.73 60.81 34.75
N CYS A 395 25.89 59.79 34.79
CA CYS A 395 25.97 58.60 33.93
C CYS A 395 27.24 57.77 34.15
N GLY A 396 27.85 57.89 35.34
CA GLY A 396 29.02 57.12 35.74
C GLY A 396 30.23 57.41 34.84
N THR A 397 30.40 58.66 34.42
CA THR A 397 31.48 59.07 33.52
C THR A 397 31.96 60.49 33.82
N ASP A 398 33.16 60.87 33.38
CA ASP A 398 33.71 62.21 33.63
C ASP A 398 33.01 63.29 32.82
N ALA A 399 32.54 62.94 31.61
CA ALA A 399 31.78 63.84 30.74
C ALA A 399 30.56 63.13 30.13
N PRO A 400 29.34 63.43 30.63
CA PRO A 400 28.11 62.83 30.14
C PRO A 400 27.76 63.30 28.72
N GLY A 401 27.35 62.35 27.89
CA GLY A 401 26.84 62.58 26.54
C GLY A 401 25.34 62.76 26.51
N TRP A 402 24.86 63.82 25.85
CA TRP A 402 23.44 64.13 25.69
C TRP A 402 23.09 64.56 24.27
N LEU A 403 21.85 64.33 23.85
CA LEU A 403 21.39 64.59 22.50
C LEU A 403 21.14 66.10 22.29
N ASN A 404 21.89 66.73 21.40
CA ASN A 404 21.70 68.13 21.04
C ASN A 404 20.60 68.26 19.97
N GLY A 405 19.36 68.32 20.43
CA GLY A 405 18.16 68.47 19.61
C GLY A 405 17.02 67.55 20.06
N GLU A 406 15.91 67.58 19.32
CA GLU A 406 14.76 66.72 19.59
C GLU A 406 14.91 65.34 18.94
N HIS A 407 14.31 64.32 19.56
CA HIS A 407 14.20 63.00 18.96
C HIS A 407 13.32 63.03 17.68
N PRO A 408 13.63 62.22 16.66
CA PRO A 408 12.85 62.16 15.43
C PRO A 408 11.43 61.61 15.66
N GLN A 409 10.51 61.95 14.77
CA GLN A 409 9.23 61.24 14.63
C GLN A 409 9.43 59.93 13.84
N VAL A 410 8.48 59.00 13.93
CA VAL A 410 8.53 57.71 13.19
C VAL A 410 8.70 57.93 11.68
N VAL A 411 8.01 58.93 11.13
CA VAL A 411 8.04 59.27 9.69
C VAL A 411 9.39 59.82 9.21
N ASP A 412 10.24 60.31 10.11
CA ASP A 412 11.52 60.93 9.75
C ASP A 412 12.60 59.90 9.39
N GLY A 413 12.39 58.61 9.73
CA GLY A 413 13.37 57.56 9.54
C GLY A 413 14.62 57.75 10.43
N ALA A 414 15.77 57.27 9.96
CA ALA A 414 17.05 57.43 10.65
C ALA A 414 17.69 58.79 10.32
N VAL A 415 17.69 59.71 11.29
CA VAL A 415 18.21 61.08 11.11
C VAL A 415 19.56 61.26 11.81
N ASP A 416 20.40 62.15 11.28
CA ASP A 416 21.65 62.54 11.93
C ASP A 416 21.38 63.55 13.05
N ARG A 417 21.97 63.31 14.24
CA ARG A 417 21.93 64.21 15.39
C ARG A 417 23.32 64.36 16.00
N GLN A 418 23.59 65.49 16.64
CA GLN A 418 24.80 65.64 17.44
C GLN A 418 24.55 65.20 18.88
N VAL A 419 25.50 64.46 19.44
CA VAL A 419 25.64 64.26 20.88
C VAL A 419 26.75 65.15 21.38
N CYS A 420 26.45 65.91 22.43
CA CYS A 420 27.38 66.81 23.09
C CYS A 420 27.89 66.19 24.39
N PHE A 421 29.17 66.37 24.70
CA PHE A 421 29.82 65.96 25.94
C PHE A 421 30.43 67.18 26.64
N HIS A 422 30.42 67.18 27.97
CA HIS A 422 31.00 68.27 28.75
C HIS A 422 31.57 67.84 30.10
N TRP A 423 32.71 68.42 30.48
CA TRP A 423 33.34 68.21 31.80
C TRP A 423 33.47 69.50 32.61
N LYS A 424 33.41 70.68 31.98
CA LYS A 424 33.44 71.99 32.67
C LYS A 424 33.10 73.15 31.73
N GLY A 425 32.24 74.07 32.18
CA GLY A 425 31.99 75.34 31.51
C GLY A 425 31.00 75.21 30.35
N ASP A 426 31.49 74.93 29.14
CA ASP A 426 30.66 74.78 27.94
C ASP A 426 29.96 73.41 27.95
N THR A 427 28.65 73.42 27.71
CA THR A 427 27.77 72.23 27.71
C THR A 427 27.96 71.35 26.47
N CYS A 428 28.72 71.79 25.47
CA CYS A 428 29.10 71.00 24.29
C CYS A 428 30.58 71.23 23.96
N SER A 429 31.47 70.76 24.84
CA SER A 429 32.93 70.92 24.67
C SER A 429 33.53 69.92 23.68
N LEU A 430 32.90 68.75 23.55
CA LEU A 430 33.15 67.76 22.51
C LEU A 430 31.82 67.32 21.92
N ASP A 431 31.81 66.95 20.64
CA ASP A 431 30.63 66.45 19.98
C ASP A 431 30.94 65.28 19.05
N VAL A 432 29.90 64.49 18.77
CA VAL A 432 29.93 63.45 17.75
C VAL A 432 28.59 63.38 17.05
N THR A 433 28.58 63.03 15.77
CA THR A 433 27.34 62.80 15.02
C THR A 433 26.93 61.34 15.14
N ILE A 434 25.68 61.11 15.51
CA ILE A 434 25.04 59.80 15.62
C ILE A 434 23.85 59.72 14.67
N LYS A 435 23.35 58.50 14.39
CA LYS A 435 22.01 58.33 13.81
C LYS A 435 21.01 58.00 14.89
N VAL A 436 19.82 58.58 14.81
CA VAL A 436 18.69 58.31 15.72
C VAL A 436 17.50 57.88 14.89
N ARG A 437 16.84 56.80 15.30
CA ARG A 437 15.59 56.34 14.67
C ARG A 437 14.53 56.13 15.74
N ASN A 438 13.30 56.54 15.42
CA ASN A 438 12.12 56.28 16.23
C ASN A 438 11.43 55.02 15.68
N CYS A 439 11.40 53.96 16.48
CA CYS A 439 10.80 52.67 16.14
C CYS A 439 9.32 52.57 16.56
N GLY A 440 8.68 53.70 16.88
CA GLY A 440 7.31 53.78 17.40
C GLY A 440 7.31 53.81 18.93
N ASP A 441 7.64 52.67 19.56
CA ASP A 441 7.58 52.52 21.01
C ASP A 441 8.89 52.90 21.73
N PHE A 442 10.00 53.00 21.00
CA PHE A 442 11.32 53.30 21.54
C PHE A 442 12.23 53.94 20.49
N TYR A 443 13.35 54.49 20.96
CA TYR A 443 14.40 55.03 20.11
C TYR A 443 15.61 54.12 20.08
N ILE A 444 16.25 54.07 18.92
CA ILE A 444 17.55 53.43 18.73
C ILE A 444 18.56 54.44 18.22
N TYR A 445 19.81 54.22 18.59
CA TYR A 445 20.91 55.14 18.36
C TYR A 445 22.08 54.39 17.76
N LYS A 446 22.54 54.81 16.58
CA LYS A 446 23.77 54.30 15.99
C LYS A 446 24.94 55.05 16.60
N LEU A 447 25.56 54.46 17.61
CA LEU A 447 26.53 55.13 18.48
C LEU A 447 27.96 54.81 18.00
N PRO A 448 28.71 55.77 17.43
CA PRO A 448 30.14 55.62 17.21
C PRO A 448 30.91 55.68 18.53
N ASP A 449 32.18 55.28 18.52
CA ASP A 449 33.04 55.51 19.68
C ASP A 449 33.12 57.02 20.00
N PRO A 450 32.97 57.43 21.27
CA PRO A 450 33.10 58.82 21.67
C PRO A 450 34.47 59.42 21.29
N PRO A 451 34.57 60.75 21.10
CA PRO A 451 35.78 61.40 20.60
C PRO A 451 36.97 61.38 21.57
N ASP A 452 36.77 61.01 22.83
CA ASP A 452 37.81 60.88 23.85
C ASP A 452 37.54 59.66 24.76
N SER A 453 38.57 59.23 25.48
CA SER A 453 38.46 58.27 26.58
C SER A 453 37.70 58.87 27.76
N CYS A 454 36.92 58.04 28.46
CA CYS A 454 36.10 58.46 29.63
C CYS A 454 34.89 59.34 29.31
N LEU A 455 34.25 59.08 28.16
CA LEU A 455 32.94 59.63 27.79
C LEU A 455 31.91 58.50 27.72
N ARG A 456 30.66 58.80 28.04
CA ARG A 456 29.56 57.82 28.00
C ARG A 456 28.26 58.47 27.53
N TYR A 457 27.51 57.77 26.69
CA TYR A 457 26.16 58.16 26.28
C TYR A 457 25.17 57.90 27.43
N CYS A 458 24.52 58.96 27.90
CA CYS A 458 23.56 58.90 29.00
C CYS A 458 22.19 58.36 28.58
N GLY A 459 21.45 57.82 29.53
CA GLY A 459 20.00 57.64 29.41
C GLY A 459 19.22 58.39 30.47
N GLU A 460 17.92 58.63 30.23
CA GLU A 460 16.98 59.23 31.18
C GLU A 460 15.68 58.43 31.34
#